data_AF-C9J3Q6-F1
#
_entry.id   AF-C9J3Q6-F1
#
_cell.length_a   1.000
_cell.length_b   1.000
_cell.length_c   1.000
_cell.angle_alpha   90.00
_cell.angle_beta   90.00
_cell.angle_gamma   90.00
#
_symmetry.space_group_name_H-M   'P 1'
#
loop_
_entity.id
_entity.type
_entity.pdbx_description
1 polymer ?
#
loop_
_entity_poly.entity_id
_entity_poly.type
_entity_poly.pdbx_seq_one_letter_code
_entity_poly.pdbx_strand_id
1 'polypeptide(L)'
;MLKSAVLFSHRKIQFHIFTEDSLKPEFDKQLRQWPDSYTKKFEHRIYPITFSVGNPQEWKKLFKPCAAQRLFLPVILKDVDSLLYVDTDVLFLRPVDDIWKL
;
A
#
# COMPACT_ATOMS: atom_id res chain seq x y z
N MET A 1 -9.04 -5.79 -3.83
CA MET A 1 -7.57 -5.89 -3.71
C MET A 1 -7.06 -6.47 -2.37
N LEU A 2 -7.05 -5.74 -1.23
CA LEU A 2 -6.36 -6.21 0.00
C LEU A 2 -6.89 -7.55 0.54
N LYS A 3 -8.22 -7.72 0.64
CA LYS A 3 -8.84 -8.95 1.17
C LYS A 3 -8.45 -10.18 0.34
N SER A 4 -8.51 -10.08 -0.99
CA SER A 4 -8.10 -11.17 -1.88
C SER A 4 -6.61 -11.49 -1.75
N ALA A 5 -5.75 -10.48 -1.56
CA ALA A 5 -4.32 -10.72 -1.35
C ALA A 5 -4.07 -11.53 -0.07
N VAL A 6 -4.69 -11.14 1.05
CA VAL A 6 -4.56 -11.84 2.34
C VAL A 6 -5.20 -13.22 2.33
N LEU A 7 -6.32 -13.39 1.61
CA LEU A 7 -7.03 -14.67 1.53
C LEU A 7 -6.14 -15.76 0.95
N PHE A 8 -5.45 -15.46 -0.15
CA PHE A 8 -4.62 -16.42 -0.88
C PHE A 8 -3.16 -16.44 -0.43
N SER A 9 -2.72 -15.56 0.46
CA SER A 9 -1.32 -15.52 0.88
C SER A 9 -0.94 -16.72 1.76
N HIS A 10 0.26 -17.25 1.51
CA HIS A 10 0.88 -18.24 2.37
C HIS A 10 1.70 -17.58 3.49
N ARG A 11 2.37 -16.46 3.18
CA ARG A 11 3.15 -15.68 4.13
C ARG A 11 2.39 -14.45 4.61
N LYS A 12 2.91 -13.85 5.69
CA LYS A 12 2.42 -12.59 6.22
C LYS A 12 2.69 -11.47 5.21
N ILE A 13 1.69 -10.66 4.89
CA ILE A 13 1.83 -9.53 3.97
C ILE A 13 2.12 -8.24 4.74
N GLN A 14 3.05 -7.42 4.24
CA GLN A 14 3.24 -6.05 4.68
C GLN A 14 2.59 -5.09 3.69
N PHE A 15 1.53 -4.39 4.09
CA PHE A 15 0.91 -3.35 3.27
C PHE A 15 1.58 -1.99 3.51
N HIS A 16 1.96 -1.32 2.43
CA HIS A 16 2.42 0.06 2.42
C HIS A 16 1.32 0.93 1.80
N ILE A 17 0.60 1.68 2.63
CA ILE A 17 -0.57 2.46 2.22
C ILE A 17 -0.20 3.94 2.23
N PHE A 18 -0.41 4.63 1.11
CA PHE A 18 -0.21 6.06 0.99
C PHE A 18 -1.56 6.75 0.94
N THR A 19 -1.78 7.71 1.84
CA THR A 19 -3.06 8.42 1.93
C THR A 19 -2.88 9.81 2.54
N GLU A 20 -3.92 10.63 2.44
CA GLU A 20 -3.99 11.91 3.14
C GLU A 20 -4.12 11.69 4.65
N ASP A 21 -3.53 12.57 5.45
CA ASP A 21 -3.51 12.43 6.92
C ASP A 21 -4.91 12.35 7.53
N SER A 22 -5.89 13.03 6.92
CA SER A 22 -7.30 13.00 7.33
C SER A 22 -7.93 11.60 7.21
N LEU A 23 -7.46 10.76 6.28
CA LEU A 23 -8.01 9.43 6.00
C LEU A 23 -7.32 8.32 6.79
N LYS A 24 -6.13 8.59 7.36
CA LYS A 24 -5.35 7.60 8.11
C LYS A 24 -6.14 6.92 9.24
N PRO A 25 -6.89 7.65 10.11
CA PRO A 25 -7.66 7.02 11.18
C PRO A 25 -8.73 6.05 10.66
N GLU A 26 -9.38 6.38 9.55
CA GLU A 26 -10.42 5.53 8.96
C GLU A 26 -9.83 4.26 8.35
N PHE A 27 -8.69 4.36 7.64
CA PHE A 27 -7.96 3.18 7.15
C PHE A 27 -7.54 2.25 8.30
N ASP A 28 -6.95 2.82 9.35
CA ASP A 28 -6.54 2.05 10.54
C ASP A 28 -7.72 1.33 11.18
N LYS A 29 -8.84 2.03 11.35
CA LYS A 29 -10.07 1.48 11.92
C LYS A 29 -10.63 0.34 11.07
N GLN A 30 -10.77 0.55 9.76
CA GLN A 30 -11.35 -0.45 8.84
C GLN A 30 -10.51 -1.72 8.77
N LEU A 31 -9.17 -1.61 8.78
CA LEU A 31 -8.29 -2.78 8.75
C LEU A 31 -8.29 -3.54 10.08
N ARG A 32 -8.39 -2.84 11.21
CA ARG A 32 -8.46 -3.47 12.55
C ARG A 32 -9.78 -4.16 12.82
N GLN A 33 -10.86 -3.79 12.12
CA GLN A 33 -12.17 -4.43 12.23
C GLN A 33 -12.24 -5.80 11.52
N TRP A 34 -11.20 -6.20 10.77
CA TRP A 34 -11.21 -7.51 10.13
C TRP A 34 -11.10 -8.63 11.18
N PRO A 35 -11.63 -9.84 10.90
CA PRO A 35 -11.51 -10.95 11.83
C PRO A 35 -10.06 -11.31 12.15
N ASP A 36 -9.81 -11.77 13.38
CA ASP A 36 -8.48 -12.13 13.89
C ASP A 36 -7.72 -13.13 13.01
N SER A 37 -8.44 -14.04 12.36
CA SER A 37 -7.87 -15.02 11.42
C SER A 37 -7.19 -14.35 10.21
N TYR A 38 -7.61 -13.14 9.85
CA TYR A 38 -7.04 -12.35 8.77
C TYR A 38 -6.06 -11.28 9.28
N THR A 39 -6.34 -10.60 10.38
CA THR A 39 -5.44 -9.56 10.91
C THR A 39 -4.09 -10.11 11.33
N LYS A 40 -4.00 -11.38 11.75
CA LYS A 40 -2.73 -12.07 12.01
C LYS A 40 -1.89 -12.32 10.76
N LYS A 41 -2.51 -12.33 9.58
CA LYS A 41 -1.86 -12.61 8.28
C LYS A 41 -1.29 -11.35 7.60
N PHE A 42 -1.46 -10.17 8.16
CA PHE A 42 -0.85 -8.97 7.60
C PHE A 42 -0.41 -7.97 8.67
N GLU A 43 0.48 -7.08 8.27
CA GLU A 43 0.78 -5.82 8.93
C GLU A 43 0.59 -4.70 7.93
N HIS A 44 0.39 -3.47 8.41
CA HIS A 44 0.27 -2.31 7.54
C HIS A 44 1.01 -1.10 8.11
N ARG A 45 1.54 -0.28 7.22
CA ARG A 45 2.11 1.03 7.52
C ARG A 45 1.43 2.07 6.65
N ILE A 46 0.95 3.15 7.27
CA ILE A 46 0.27 4.25 6.60
C ILE A 46 1.20 5.46 6.55
N TYR A 47 1.49 5.91 5.34
CA TYR A 47 2.36 7.03 5.03
C TYR A 47 1.55 8.23 4.53
N PRO A 48 1.90 9.45 4.92
CA PRO A 48 1.36 10.64 4.28
C PRO A 48 1.84 10.71 2.82
N ILE A 49 1.02 11.30 1.96
CA ILE A 49 1.44 11.66 0.60
C ILE A 49 2.47 12.78 0.69
N THR A 50 3.67 12.53 0.16
CA THR A 50 4.80 13.47 0.21
C THR A 50 5.48 13.57 -1.15
N PHE A 51 5.75 14.79 -1.59
CA PHE A 51 6.48 15.09 -2.83
C PHE A 51 7.84 15.67 -2.45
N SER A 52 8.90 14.86 -2.58
CA SER A 52 10.24 15.21 -2.12
C SER A 52 11.07 16.02 -3.14
N VAL A 53 10.55 16.26 -4.35
CA VAL A 53 11.28 16.96 -5.42
C VAL A 53 10.39 18.00 -6.10
N GLY A 54 10.92 19.23 -6.26
CA GLY A 54 10.25 20.33 -6.98
C GLY A 54 9.18 21.04 -6.14
N ASN A 55 8.21 21.67 -6.80
CA ASN A 55 7.11 22.37 -6.14
C ASN A 55 5.92 21.40 -5.91
N PRO A 56 5.61 21.02 -4.65
CA PRO A 56 4.52 20.07 -4.35
C PRO A 56 3.15 20.53 -4.89
N GLN A 57 2.95 21.84 -5.05
CA GLN A 57 1.73 22.42 -5.59
C GLN A 57 1.57 22.17 -7.09
N GLU A 58 2.67 22.09 -7.85
CA GLU A 58 2.64 21.77 -9.27
C GLU A 58 2.31 20.29 -9.49
N TRP A 59 2.90 19.39 -8.69
CA TRP A 59 2.57 17.96 -8.75
C TRP A 59 1.11 17.68 -8.42
N LYS A 60 0.54 18.36 -7.42
CA LYS A 60 -0.89 18.30 -7.10
C LYS A 60 -1.79 18.83 -8.21
N LYS A 61 -1.30 19.76 -9.03
CA LYS A 61 -2.05 20.36 -10.15
C LYS A 61 -1.97 19.52 -11.43
N LEU A 62 -0.86 18.80 -11.64
CA LEU A 62 -0.60 18.00 -12.84
C LEU A 62 -1.15 16.57 -12.73
N PHE A 63 -1.25 16.00 -11.53
CA PHE A 63 -1.74 14.65 -11.29
C PHE A 63 -2.60 14.56 -10.04
N LYS A 64 -3.51 13.58 -9.97
CA LYS A 64 -4.10 13.19 -8.69
C LYS A 64 -2.95 12.82 -7.73
N PRO A 65 -2.92 13.33 -6.50
CA PRO A 65 -1.75 13.23 -5.63
C PRO A 65 -1.25 11.79 -5.40
N CYS A 66 -2.16 10.81 -5.30
CA CYS A 66 -1.79 9.39 -5.18
C CYS A 66 -1.14 8.80 -6.43
N ALA A 67 -1.40 9.33 -7.63
CA ALA A 67 -0.82 8.82 -8.87
C ALA A 67 0.65 9.23 -9.00
N ALA A 68 0.97 10.49 -8.66
CA ALA A 68 2.35 10.98 -8.66
C ALA A 68 3.20 10.35 -7.53
N GLN A 69 2.57 9.95 -6.43
CA GLN A 69 3.23 9.30 -5.28
C GLN A 69 4.09 8.09 -5.69
N ARG A 70 3.69 7.34 -6.72
CA ARG A 70 4.43 6.15 -7.18
C ARG A 70 5.87 6.50 -7.62
N LEU A 71 6.09 7.71 -8.14
CA LEU A 71 7.40 8.17 -8.59
C LEU A 71 8.40 8.36 -7.44
N PHE A 72 7.90 8.50 -6.21
CA PHE A 72 8.71 8.79 -5.02
C PHE A 72 8.89 7.57 -4.10
N LEU A 73 8.35 6.39 -4.45
CA LEU A 73 8.46 5.19 -3.62
C LEU A 73 9.89 4.84 -3.22
N PRO A 74 10.91 4.87 -4.12
CA PRO A 74 12.28 4.52 -3.74
C PRO A 74 12.90 5.47 -2.71
N VAL A 75 12.47 6.74 -2.70
CA VAL A 75 12.98 7.75 -1.75
C VAL A 75 12.35 7.59 -0.36
N ILE A 76 11.12 7.08 -0.31
CA ILE A 76 10.33 6.98 0.93
C ILE A 76 10.53 5.61 1.59
N LEU A 77 10.52 4.54 0.80
CA LEU A 77 10.59 3.15 1.29
C LEU A 77 12.04 2.64 1.29
N LYS A 78 12.92 3.35 2.01
CA LYS A 78 14.37 3.06 2.01
C LYS A 78 14.73 1.69 2.61
N ASP A 79 13.89 1.18 3.50
CA ASP A 79 14.09 -0.10 4.19
C ASP A 79 13.27 -1.25 3.56
N VAL A 80 12.76 -1.06 2.34
CA VAL A 80 12.00 -2.07 1.60
C VAL A 80 12.83 -2.54 0.42
N ASP A 81 13.28 -3.80 0.49
CA ASP A 81 14.11 -4.41 -0.56
C ASP A 81 13.35 -4.56 -1.89
N SER A 82 12.13 -5.09 -1.80
CA SER A 82 11.28 -5.39 -2.95
C SER A 82 9.81 -5.16 -2.61
N LEU A 83 9.03 -4.67 -3.56
CA LEU A 83 7.59 -4.45 -3.39
C LEU A 83 6.82 -4.75 -4.66
N LEU A 84 5.54 -5.10 -4.50
CA LEU A 84 4.58 -5.20 -5.60
C LEU A 84 3.64 -4.00 -5.55
N TYR A 85 3.70 -3.14 -6.56
CA TYR A 85 2.74 -2.06 -6.76
C TYR A 85 1.56 -2.56 -7.60
N VAL A 86 0.34 -2.40 -7.09
CA VAL A 86 -0.90 -2.84 -7.76
C VAL A 86 -1.97 -1.77 -7.70
N ASP A 87 -2.80 -1.72 -8.74
CA ASP A 87 -3.97 -0.85 -8.76
C ASP A 87 -5.06 -1.35 -7.79
N THR A 88 -5.94 -0.44 -7.35
CA THR A 88 -6.95 -0.73 -6.32
C THR A 88 -8.09 -1.63 -6.80
N ASP A 89 -8.30 -1.71 -8.11
CA ASP A 89 -9.30 -2.56 -8.77
C ASP A 89 -8.78 -3.98 -9.07
N VAL A 90 -7.54 -4.30 -8.69
CA VAL A 90 -6.98 -5.65 -8.83
C VAL A 90 -7.66 -6.64 -7.87
N LEU A 91 -7.91 -7.84 -8.40
CA LEU A 91 -8.34 -9.02 -7.65
C LEU A 91 -7.29 -10.12 -7.76
N PHE A 92 -6.76 -10.57 -6.62
CA PHE A 92 -5.83 -11.70 -6.59
C PHE A 92 -6.62 -13.02 -6.58
N LEU A 93 -6.29 -13.93 -7.49
CA LEU A 93 -6.90 -15.27 -7.60
C LEU A 93 -5.92 -16.39 -7.24
N ARG A 94 -4.66 -16.03 -6.97
CA ARG A 94 -3.56 -16.92 -6.62
C ARG A 94 -2.68 -16.29 -5.54
N PRO A 95 -1.91 -17.09 -4.80
CA PRO A 95 -0.98 -16.58 -3.79
C PRO A 95 0.00 -15.57 -4.38
N VAL A 96 0.08 -14.37 -3.77
CA VAL A 96 1.04 -13.32 -4.18
C VAL A 96 2.49 -13.82 -4.03
N ASP A 97 2.72 -14.75 -3.10
CA ASP A 97 3.99 -15.40 -2.85
C ASP A 97 4.61 -16.03 -4.12
N ASP A 98 3.78 -16.44 -5.09
CA ASP A 98 4.26 -17.07 -6.32
C ASP A 98 5.10 -16.11 -7.19
N ILE A 99 4.88 -14.79 -7.07
CA ILE A 99 5.65 -13.77 -7.83
C ILE A 99 7.12 -13.75 -7.41
N TRP A 100 7.41 -14.09 -6.14
CA TRP A 100 8.75 -14.03 -5.56
C TRP A 100 9.54 -15.33 -5.73
N LYS A 101 8.99 -16.37 -6.37
CA LYS A 101 9.63 -17.69 -6.53
C LYS A 101 10.59 -17.75 -7.73
N LEU A 102 11.18 -16.63 -8.13
CA LEU A 102 12.17 -16.57 -9.21
C LEU A 102 13.50 -17.23 -8.81
#